data_AF-S8E412-F1
#
_entry.id   AF-S8E412-F1
#
_cell.length_a   1.000
_cell.length_b   1.000
_cell.length_c   1.000
_cell.angle_alpha   90.00
_cell.angle_beta   90.00
_cell.angle_gamma   90.00
#
_symmetry.space_group_name_H-M   'P 1'
#
loop_
_entity.id
_entity.type
_entity.pdbx_description
1 polymer ?
#
loop_
_entity_poly.entity_id
_entity_poly.type
_entity_poly.pdbx_seq_one_letter_code
_entity_poly.pdbx_strand_id
1 'polypeptide(L)' 'MGVTSRPAHLAATSVAVEVLDGRDDEYDGVVIESSRLPSNPNNFASSLLQSLRHWKSK' A
#
# COMPACT_ATOMS: atom_id res chain seq x y z
N MET A 1 -38.78 3.80 -0.77
CA MET A 1 -37.70 4.34 0.08
C MET A 1 -37.12 3.20 0.89
N GLY A 2 -35.89 2.80 0.60
CA GLY A 2 -35.24 1.67 1.26
C GLY A 2 -33.91 1.38 0.57
N VAL A 3 -32.95 2.29 0.71
CA VAL A 3 -31.59 2.06 0.21
C VAL A 3 -30.89 1.14 1.21
N THR A 4 -30.82 -0.14 0.91
CA THR A 4 -29.88 -1.01 1.63
C THR A 4 -28.53 -0.80 0.97
N SER A 5 -27.78 0.17 1.49
CA SER A 5 -26.34 0.28 1.27
C SER A 5 -25.70 -1.04 1.68
N ARG A 6 -25.26 -1.83 0.70
CA ARG A 6 -24.38 -2.97 0.95
C ARG A 6 -23.05 -2.41 1.48
N PRO A 7 -22.60 -2.78 2.68
CA PRO A 7 -21.30 -2.35 3.17
C PRO A 7 -20.22 -3.01 2.31
N ALA A 8 -19.49 -2.21 1.55
CA ALA A 8 -18.32 -2.63 0.79
C ALA A 8 -17.10 -2.86 1.70
N HIS A 9 -17.24 -3.68 2.76
CA HIS A 9 -16.17 -3.86 3.74
C HIS A 9 -15.57 -5.28 3.78
N LEU A 10 -16.13 -6.28 3.11
CA LEU A 10 -15.65 -7.67 3.22
C LEU A 10 -15.62 -8.36 1.86
N ALA A 11 -14.67 -7.98 1.00
CA ALA A 11 -14.31 -8.81 -0.15
C ALA A 11 -12.90 -8.48 -0.65
N ALA A 12 -11.89 -8.88 0.14
CA ALA A 12 -10.61 -9.45 -0.30
C ALA A 12 -9.58 -9.32 0.84
N THR A 13 -9.60 -10.22 1.83
CA THR A 13 -8.38 -10.54 2.57
C THR A 13 -7.50 -11.43 1.69
N SER A 14 -7.10 -10.92 0.53
CA SER A 14 -5.79 -11.27 0.00
C SER A 14 -4.86 -10.34 0.75
N VAL A 15 -3.95 -10.87 1.57
CA VAL A 15 -2.80 -10.06 2.00
C VAL A 15 -1.93 -9.89 0.75
N ALA A 16 -2.43 -9.12 -0.21
CA ALA A 16 -1.59 -8.61 -1.27
C ALA A 16 -0.53 -7.82 -0.52
N VAL A 17 0.72 -8.24 -0.65
CA VAL A 17 1.84 -7.41 -0.23
C VAL A 17 1.78 -6.23 -1.19
N GLU A 18 1.17 -5.14 -0.74
CA GLU A 18 0.97 -3.95 -1.55
C GLU A 18 2.24 -3.11 -1.53
N VAL A 19 2.53 -2.47 -2.66
CA VAL A 19 3.59 -1.46 -2.74
C VAL A 19 3.22 -0.34 -1.77
N LEU A 20 4.21 0.16 -1.02
CA LEU A 20 4.02 1.24 -0.08
C LEU A 20 3.52 2.50 -0.81
N ASP A 21 2.53 3.15 -0.21
CA ASP A 21 1.96 4.38 -0.74
C ASP A 21 3.00 5.51 -0.67
N GLY A 22 3.36 6.02 -1.85
CA GLY A 22 4.42 6.99 -2.00
C GLY A 22 4.26 7.82 -3.27
N ARG A 23 4.92 8.97 -3.27
CA ARG A 23 4.94 9.92 -4.39
C ARG A 23 6.35 10.09 -4.91
N ASP A 24 6.49 10.24 -6.21
CA ASP A 24 7.76 10.62 -6.84
C ASP A 24 8.09 12.08 -6.46
N ASP A 25 9.37 12.36 -6.22
CA ASP A 25 9.91 13.72 -6.06
C ASP A 25 10.60 14.21 -7.35
N GLU A 26 11.10 15.45 -7.34
CA GLU A 26 11.74 16.08 -8.52
C GLU A 26 13.06 15.40 -8.93
N TYR A 27 13.64 14.57 -8.06
CA TYR A 27 14.92 13.91 -8.25
C TYR A 27 14.77 12.39 -8.48
N ASP A 28 13.59 11.94 -8.93
CA ASP A 28 13.26 10.51 -9.13
C ASP A 28 13.35 9.68 -7.82
N GLY A 29 13.31 10.35 -6.67
CA GLY A 29 13.15 9.73 -5.37
C GLY A 29 11.69 9.40 -5.10
N VAL A 30 11.45 8.49 -4.14
CA VAL A 30 10.10 8.16 -3.68
C VAL A 30 9.96 8.54 -2.21
N VAL A 31 9.00 9.43 -1.93
CA VAL A 31 8.64 9.85 -0.57
C VAL A 31 7.43 9.05 -0.09
N ILE A 32 7.58 8.36 1.03
CA ILE A 32 6.56 7.45 1.58
C ILE A 32 5.69 8.16 2.61
N GLU A 33 4.38 7.93 2.53
CA GLU A 33 3.41 8.45 3.48
C GLU A 33 3.44 7.62 4.78
N SER A 34 3.98 8.21 5.84
CA SER A 34 4.19 7.51 7.12
C SER A 34 2.89 7.13 7.82
N SER A 35 1.80 7.88 7.58
CA SER A 35 0.48 7.63 8.18
C SER A 35 -0.20 6.35 7.73
N ARG A 36 0.26 5.76 6.61
CA ARG A 36 -0.33 4.55 5.99
C ARG A 36 0.57 3.32 6.11
N LEU A 37 1.66 3.41 6.88
CA LEU A 37 2.59 2.31 7.02
C LEU A 37 2.00 1.14 7.83
N PRO A 38 2.27 -0.11 7.43
CA PRO A 38 1.94 -1.27 8.25
C PRO A 38 2.62 -1.17 9.62
N SER A 39 1.85 -1.27 10.70
CA SER A 39 2.41 -1.23 12.07
C SER A 39 3.18 -2.49 12.43
N ASN A 40 2.93 -3.61 11.74
CA ASN A 40 3.69 -4.84 11.93
C ASN A 40 5.03 -4.77 11.16
N PRO A 41 6.18 -4.91 11.83
CA PRO A 41 7.49 -4.81 11.20
C PRO A 41 7.73 -5.80 10.05
N ASN A 42 7.21 -7.03 10.16
CA ASN A 42 7.35 -8.05 9.11
C ASN A 42 6.55 -7.67 7.86
N ASN A 43 5.32 -7.18 8.05
CA ASN A 43 4.49 -6.72 6.94
C ASN A 43 5.10 -5.48 6.27
N PHE A 44 5.65 -4.55 7.06
CA PHE A 44 6.39 -3.40 6.55
C PHE A 44 7.60 -3.85 5.73
N ALA A 45 8.41 -4.78 6.23
CA ALA A 45 9.58 -5.29 5.53
C ALA A 45 9.22 -5.97 4.21
N SER A 46 8.17 -6.80 4.18
CA SER A 46 7.68 -7.44 2.94
C SER A 46 7.19 -6.41 1.93
N SER A 47 6.42 -5.41 2.37
CA SER A 47 5.89 -4.33 1.52
C SER A 47 7.02 -3.46 0.97
N LEU A 48 8.01 -3.12 1.81
CA LEU A 48 9.20 -2.36 1.41
C LEU A 48 10.01 -3.11 0.35
N LEU A 49 10.27 -4.41 0.54
CA LEU A 49 11.00 -5.22 -0.44
C LEU A 49 10.31 -5.23 -1.81
N GLN A 50 8.99 -5.41 -1.82
CA GLN A 50 8.21 -5.38 -3.06
C GLN A 50 8.21 -4.00 -3.70
N SER A 51 8.13 -2.94 -2.89
CA SER A 51 8.19 -1.55 -3.36
C SER A 51 9.53 -1.24 -4.03
N LEU A 52 10.64 -1.63 -3.40
CA LEU A 52 11.98 -1.45 -3.96
C LEU A 52 12.15 -2.19 -5.30
N ARG A 53 11.60 -3.40 -5.42
CA ARG A 53 11.60 -4.15 -6.70
C ARG A 53 10.78 -3.42 -7.76
N HIS A 54 9.60 -2.91 -7.39
CA HIS A 54 8.71 -2.19 -8.29
C HIS A 54 9.37 -0.91 -8.81
N TRP A 55 9.93 -0.07 -7.94
CA TRP A 55 10.58 1.18 -8.33
C TRP A 55 11.85 0.95 -9.15
N LYS A 56 12.59 -0.13 -8.88
CA LYS A 56 13.77 -0.49 -9.67
C LYS A 56 13.43 -0.95 -11.09
N SER A 57 12.20 -1.40 -11.34
CA SER A 57 11.71 -1.85 -12.64
C SER A 57 10.86 -0.81 -13.38
N LYS A 58 10.71 0.38 -12.79
CA LYS A 58 10.06 1.55 -13.40
C LYS A 58 11.02 2.18 -14.41
#